data_AF-A0A960SEN5-F1
#
_entry.id   AF-A0A960SEN5-F1
#
_cell.length_a   1.000
_cell.length_b   1.000
_cell.length_c   1.000
_cell.angle_alpha   90.00
_cell.angle_beta   90.00
_cell.angle_gamma   90.00
#
_symmetry.space_group_name_H-M   'P 1'
#
loop_
_entity.id
_entity.type
_entity.pdbx_description
1 polymer ?
#
loop_
_entity_poly.entity_id
_entity_poly.type
_entity_poly.pdbx_seq_one_letter_code
_entity_poly.pdbx_strand_id
1 'polypeptide(L)'
;MRNSPSGIERASGTEASRKDLWIPGLKKWISESILADMVGGSRIENLVCDGFLPLLAGKTEEALFPFWFHWYPGDISAKLKTILRNLIKGAGSRVPLSNGYVQGLLQLSLEKHVHF
;
A
#
# COMPACT_ATOMS: atom_id res chain seq x y z
N MET A 1 8.65 14.11 -34.56
CA MET A 1 9.39 13.26 -33.61
C MET A 1 9.83 14.13 -32.44
N ARG A 2 9.18 13.98 -31.27
CA ARG A 2 9.59 14.63 -30.02
C ARG A 2 9.80 13.51 -29.00
N ASN A 3 10.96 13.55 -28.36
CA ASN A 3 11.55 12.50 -27.55
C ASN A 3 10.60 11.98 -26.45
N SER A 4 10.47 10.66 -26.37
CA SER A 4 9.86 9.96 -25.24
C SER A 4 10.57 10.33 -23.94
N PRO A 5 9.85 10.56 -22.82
CA PRO A 5 10.51 10.70 -21.53
C PRO A 5 11.10 9.35 -21.14
N SER A 6 12.42 9.26 -21.25
CA SER A 6 13.26 8.33 -20.52
C SER A 6 13.08 8.58 -19.02
N GLY A 7 12.17 7.85 -18.39
CA GLY A 7 11.83 8.06 -16.99
C GLY A 7 11.33 6.78 -16.33
N ILE A 8 12.06 5.67 -16.48
CA ILE A 8 12.04 4.67 -15.41
C ILE A 8 12.90 5.26 -14.30
N GLU A 9 12.35 6.23 -13.57
CA GLU A 9 12.87 6.57 -12.25
C GLU A 9 12.98 5.25 -11.49
N ARG A 10 14.13 5.01 -10.86
CA ARG A 10 14.27 3.89 -9.94
C ARG A 10 13.14 4.02 -8.92
N ALA A 11 12.09 3.21 -9.04
CA ALA A 11 11.05 3.16 -8.03
C ALA A 11 11.77 2.84 -6.72
N SER A 12 11.84 3.83 -5.84
CA SER A 12 12.34 3.62 -4.50
C SER A 12 11.50 2.51 -3.87
N GLY A 13 12.13 1.59 -3.16
CA GLY A 13 11.40 0.49 -2.53
C GLY A 13 10.36 1.04 -1.54
N THR A 14 9.31 0.29 -1.25
CA THR A 14 8.22 0.71 -0.33
C THR A 14 8.71 1.32 0.99
N GLU A 15 9.85 0.88 1.52
CA GLU A 15 10.46 1.47 2.71
C GLU A 15 10.84 2.95 2.54
N ALA A 16 11.54 3.26 1.45
CA ALA A 16 11.95 4.62 1.12
C ALA A 16 10.73 5.48 0.83
N SER A 17 9.76 4.99 0.04
CA SER A 17 8.53 5.73 -0.24
C SER A 17 7.73 6.04 1.02
N ARG A 18 7.67 5.12 2.00
CA ARG A 18 7.01 5.39 3.30
C ARG A 18 7.67 6.51 4.08
N LYS A 19 9.00 6.58 4.03
CA LYS A 19 9.77 7.65 4.68
C LYS A 19 9.48 8.99 3.98
N ASP A 20 9.55 9.01 2.66
CA ASP A 20 9.37 10.23 1.86
C ASP A 20 7.93 10.77 1.97
N LEU A 21 6.94 9.88 2.01
CA LEU A 21 5.52 10.20 2.20
C LEU A 21 5.11 10.42 3.66
N TRP A 22 6.04 10.28 4.62
CA TRP A 22 5.77 10.40 6.05
C TRP A 22 4.64 9.48 6.57
N ILE A 23 4.47 8.29 5.96
CA ILE A 23 3.38 7.35 6.27
C ILE A 23 3.34 6.95 7.76
N PRO A 24 4.47 6.64 8.45
CA PRO A 24 4.43 6.27 9.86
C PRO A 24 3.87 7.40 10.75
N GLY A 25 4.25 8.65 10.48
CA GLY A 25 3.76 9.80 11.23
C GLY A 25 2.30 10.10 10.91
N LEU A 26 1.90 9.98 9.64
CA LEU A 26 0.50 10.14 9.25
C LEU A 26 -0.39 9.07 9.89
N LYS A 27 0.05 7.81 9.92
CA LYS A 27 -0.65 6.74 10.64
C LYS A 27 -0.85 7.08 12.12
N LYS A 28 0.22 7.54 12.79
CA LYS A 28 0.15 7.95 14.21
C LYS A 28 -0.87 9.09 14.39
N TRP A 29 -0.79 10.11 13.56
CA TRP A 29 -1.72 11.24 13.61
C TRP A 29 -3.17 10.81 13.36
N ILE A 30 -3.43 9.92 12.40
CA ILE A 30 -4.78 9.36 12.15
C ILE A 30 -5.27 8.60 13.39
N SER A 31 -4.44 7.76 14.00
CA SER A 31 -4.79 7.02 15.22
C SER A 31 -5.21 7.97 16.35
N GLU A 32 -4.36 8.94 16.67
CA GLU A 32 -4.54 9.81 17.82
C GLU A 32 -5.61 10.88 17.58
N SER A 33 -5.61 11.52 16.40
CA SER A 33 -6.39 12.72 16.11
C SER A 33 -7.72 12.45 15.42
N ILE A 34 -7.86 11.35 14.69
CA ILE A 34 -9.11 10.99 13.99
C ILE A 34 -9.84 9.86 14.72
N LEU A 35 -9.11 8.83 15.13
CA LEU A 35 -9.69 7.62 15.72
C LEU A 35 -9.70 7.63 17.24
N ALA A 36 -9.12 8.65 17.88
CA ALA A 36 -8.97 8.77 19.33
C ALA A 36 -8.39 7.49 19.98
N ASP A 37 -7.47 6.84 19.27
CA ASP A 37 -6.86 5.55 19.63
C ASP A 37 -7.84 4.39 19.90
N MET A 38 -9.10 4.52 19.46
CA MET A 38 -10.12 3.49 19.69
C MET A 38 -10.05 2.31 18.72
N VAL A 39 -9.35 2.49 17.59
CA VAL A 39 -9.16 1.44 16.59
C VAL A 39 -7.67 1.14 16.53
N GLY A 40 -7.29 -0.10 16.85
CA GLY A 40 -5.90 -0.55 16.84
C GLY A 40 -5.57 -1.57 15.76
N GLY A 41 -4.28 -1.88 15.65
CA GLY A 41 -3.79 -2.98 14.81
C GLY A 41 -4.00 -2.77 13.30
N SER A 42 -4.26 -3.86 12.59
CA SER A 42 -4.46 -3.88 11.13
C SER A 42 -5.73 -3.17 10.68
N ARG A 43 -6.73 -3.00 11.57
CA ARG A 43 -7.98 -2.33 11.25
C ARG A 43 -7.80 -0.86 10.88
N ILE A 44 -6.81 -0.19 11.46
CA ILE A 44 -6.45 1.19 11.05
C ILE A 44 -6.07 1.19 9.57
N GLU A 45 -5.30 0.20 9.12
CA GLU A 45 -4.81 0.18 7.74
C GLU A 45 -5.96 -0.08 6.74
N ASN A 46 -6.94 -0.92 7.11
CA ASN A 46 -8.17 -1.08 6.32
C ASN A 46 -8.92 0.26 6.24
N LEU A 47 -9.12 0.95 7.36
CA LEU A 47 -9.84 2.23 7.38
C LEU A 47 -9.14 3.27 6.50
N VAL A 48 -7.81 3.33 6.52
CA VAL A 48 -7.06 4.26 5.66
C VAL A 48 -7.22 3.89 4.18
N CYS A 49 -6.93 2.64 3.81
CA CYS A 49 -6.88 2.22 2.41
C CYS A 49 -8.26 2.10 1.75
N ASP A 50 -9.27 1.65 2.51
CA ASP A 50 -10.60 1.31 1.99
C ASP A 50 -11.65 2.37 2.35
N GLY A 51 -11.36 3.25 3.32
CA GLY A 51 -12.26 4.31 3.76
C GLY A 51 -11.74 5.71 3.47
N PHE A 52 -10.71 6.15 4.20
CA PHE A 52 -10.27 7.54 4.20
C PHE A 52 -9.66 7.98 2.88
N LEU A 53 -8.73 7.20 2.31
CA LEU A 53 -8.09 7.58 1.05
C LEU A 53 -9.08 7.63 -0.13
N PRO A 54 -10.00 6.65 -0.31
CA PRO A 54 -11.04 6.74 -1.34
C PRO A 54 -11.96 7.95 -1.17
N LEU A 55 -12.39 8.26 0.06
CA LEU A 55 -13.23 9.43 0.32
C LEU A 55 -12.48 10.74 0.03
N LEU A 56 -11.20 10.83 0.39
CA LEU A 56 -10.37 11.98 0.10
C LEU A 56 -10.11 12.14 -1.40
N ALA A 57 -9.89 11.03 -2.12
CA ALA A 57 -9.74 11.02 -3.58
C ALA A 57 -11.03 11.47 -4.30
N GLY A 58 -12.21 11.17 -3.74
CA GLY A 58 -13.48 11.66 -4.27
C GLY A 58 -13.73 13.14 -4.03
N LYS A 59 -13.03 13.76 -3.07
CA LYS A 59 -13.20 15.16 -2.68
C LYS A 59 -12.12 16.09 -3.23
N THR A 60 -10.98 15.55 -3.65
CA THR A 60 -9.79 16.31 -4.02
C THR A 60 -9.20 15.80 -5.33
N GLU A 61 -8.46 16.64 -6.04
CA GLU A 61 -7.70 16.22 -7.24
C GLU A 61 -6.27 15.76 -6.90
N GLU A 62 -6.01 15.50 -5.61
CA GLU A 62 -4.67 15.15 -5.11
C GLU A 62 -4.24 13.76 -5.58
N ALA A 63 -2.93 13.61 -5.82
CA ALA A 63 -2.32 12.34 -6.20
C ALA A 63 -2.17 11.42 -4.97
N LEU A 64 -3.24 10.73 -4.58
CA LEU A 64 -3.25 9.86 -3.40
C LEU A 64 -2.78 8.42 -3.64
N PHE A 65 -2.55 8.04 -4.88
CA PHE A 65 -2.08 6.69 -5.23
C PHE A 65 -0.78 6.29 -4.51
N PRO A 66 0.26 7.15 -4.39
CA PRO A 66 1.48 6.78 -3.68
C PRO A 66 1.21 6.44 -2.20
N PHE A 67 0.32 7.18 -1.54
CA PHE A 67 -0.09 6.88 -0.16
C PHE A 67 -0.80 5.53 -0.10
N TRP A 68 -1.79 5.30 -0.97
CA TRP A 68 -2.54 4.04 -1.03
C TRP A 68 -1.66 2.83 -1.35
N PHE A 69 -0.74 2.96 -2.30
CA PHE A 69 0.11 1.86 -2.74
C PHE A 69 1.12 1.47 -1.67
N HIS A 70 1.80 2.46 -1.07
CA HIS A 70 2.85 2.24 -0.09
C HIS A 70 2.35 2.12 1.35
N TRP A 71 1.05 2.32 1.61
CA TRP A 71 0.48 2.11 2.94
C TRP A 71 0.76 0.69 3.47
N TYR A 72 0.67 0.53 4.80
CA TYR A 72 0.74 -0.79 5.40
C TYR A 72 -0.46 -1.64 4.91
N PRO A 73 -0.25 -2.95 4.65
CA PRO A 73 -1.40 -3.81 4.40
C PRO A 73 -2.20 -3.96 5.69
N GLY A 74 -3.52 -3.94 5.56
CA GLY A 74 -4.42 -4.25 6.67
C GLY A 74 -4.61 -5.73 6.89
N ASP A 75 -5.86 -6.16 7.04
CA ASP A 75 -6.18 -7.55 7.30
C ASP A 75 -5.89 -8.42 6.07
N ILE A 76 -4.89 -9.29 6.19
CA ILE A 76 -4.49 -10.22 5.13
C ILE A 76 -4.34 -11.63 5.70
N SER A 77 -4.74 -12.64 4.92
CA SER A 77 -4.56 -14.04 5.33
C SER A 77 -3.08 -14.40 5.41
N ALA A 78 -2.70 -15.26 6.36
CA ALA A 78 -1.32 -15.70 6.52
C ALA A 78 -0.78 -16.41 5.26
N LYS A 79 -1.67 -17.10 4.53
CA LYS A 79 -1.35 -17.76 3.26
C LYS A 79 -0.99 -16.73 2.18
N LEU A 80 -1.81 -15.70 1.98
CA LEU A 80 -1.51 -14.61 1.04
C LEU A 80 -0.21 -13.89 1.41
N LYS A 81 0.00 -13.62 2.70
CA LYS A 81 1.24 -13.01 3.21
C LYS A 81 2.47 -13.84 2.84
N THR A 82 2.38 -15.16 2.95
CA THR A 82 3.47 -16.10 2.61
C THR A 82 3.73 -16.14 1.12
N ILE A 83 2.68 -16.26 0.30
CA ILE A 83 2.79 -16.24 -1.17
C ILE A 83 3.44 -14.95 -1.63
N LEU A 84 2.93 -13.81 -1.16
CA LEU A 84 3.43 -12.50 -1.54
C LEU A 84 4.90 -12.31 -1.17
N ARG A 85 5.28 -12.73 0.04
CA ARG A 85 6.70 -12.75 0.44
C ARG A 85 7.56 -13.60 -0.48
N ASN A 86 7.08 -14.76 -0.93
CA ASN A 86 7.85 -15.62 -1.83
C ASN A 86 7.97 -15.04 -3.24
N LEU A 87 6.92 -14.39 -3.75
CA LEU A 87 6.96 -13.70 -5.04
C LEU A 87 7.93 -12.51 -5.02
N ILE A 88 7.90 -11.73 -3.94
CA ILE A 88 8.74 -10.53 -3.82
C ILE A 88 10.19 -10.87 -3.42
N LYS A 89 10.45 -12.02 -2.79
CA LYS A 89 11.82 -12.49 -2.46
C LYS A 89 12.74 -12.58 -3.68
N GLY A 90 12.20 -12.77 -4.89
CA GLY A 90 12.97 -12.71 -6.14
C GLY A 90 13.67 -11.35 -6.36
N ALA A 91 13.27 -10.29 -5.64
CA ALA A 91 13.83 -8.95 -5.67
C ALA A 91 14.78 -8.61 -4.48
N GLY A 92 15.06 -9.56 -3.58
CA GLY A 92 15.90 -9.37 -2.39
C GLY A 92 15.15 -9.57 -1.06
N SER A 93 15.85 -9.97 0.01
CA SER A 93 15.24 -10.59 1.20
C SER A 93 14.46 -9.67 2.17
N ARG A 94 14.22 -8.40 1.83
CA ARG A 94 13.69 -7.40 2.78
C ARG A 94 12.64 -6.43 2.24
N VAL A 95 12.04 -6.68 1.09
CA VAL A 95 11.00 -5.76 0.57
C VAL A 95 9.80 -5.72 1.52
N PRO A 96 9.44 -4.54 2.08
CA PRO A 96 8.26 -4.43 2.94
C PRO A 96 6.99 -4.73 2.15
N LEU A 97 6.07 -5.46 2.78
CA LEU A 97 4.73 -5.60 2.24
C LEU A 97 4.02 -4.25 2.23
N SER A 98 3.20 -4.02 1.22
CA SER A 98 2.37 -2.83 1.07
C SER A 98 0.95 -3.22 0.66
N ASN A 99 0.01 -2.31 0.86
CA ASN A 99 -1.36 -2.48 0.37
C ASN A 99 -1.38 -2.70 -1.15
N GLY A 100 -0.60 -1.92 -1.91
CA GLY A 100 -0.49 -2.07 -3.36
C GLY A 100 -0.05 -3.46 -3.82
N TYR A 101 0.93 -4.06 -3.15
CA TYR A 101 1.37 -5.43 -3.48
C TYR A 101 0.30 -6.48 -3.17
N VAL A 102 -0.45 -6.32 -2.08
CA VAL A 102 -1.55 -7.21 -1.73
C VAL A 102 -2.65 -7.12 -2.79
N GLN A 103 -3.05 -5.91 -3.14
CA GLN A 103 -4.09 -5.67 -4.14
C GLN A 103 -3.68 -6.15 -5.53
N GLY A 104 -2.41 -5.97 -5.92
CA GLY A 104 -1.87 -6.53 -7.15
C GLY A 104 -1.93 -8.05 -7.20
N LEU A 105 -1.63 -8.74 -6.09
CA LEU A 105 -1.76 -10.20 -6.01
C LEU A 105 -3.23 -10.64 -6.09
N LEU A 106 -4.15 -9.94 -5.42
CA LEU A 106 -5.58 -10.23 -5.51
C LEU A 106 -6.11 -10.05 -6.93
N GLN A 107 -5.75 -8.95 -7.60
CA GLN A 107 -6.14 -8.71 -8.99
C GLN A 107 -5.62 -9.81 -9.91
N LEU A 108 -4.35 -10.21 -9.77
CA LEU A 108 -3.79 -11.33 -10.53
C LEU A 108 -4.54 -12.65 -10.27
N SER A 109 -4.96 -12.88 -9.02
CA SER A 109 -5.78 -14.03 -8.62
C SER A 109 -7.09 -14.07 -9.42
N LEU A 110 -7.77 -12.93 -9.50
CA LEU A 110 -9.04 -12.78 -10.20
C LEU A 110 -8.86 -13.02 -11.70
N GLU A 111 -7.85 -12.40 -12.32
CA GLU A 111 -7.56 -12.56 -13.74
C GLU A 111 -7.21 -14.00 -14.12
N LYS A 112 -6.49 -14.70 -13.25
CA LYS A 112 -6.06 -16.09 -13.48
C LYS A 112 -7.03 -17.14 -12.94
N HIS A 113 -8.14 -16.74 -12.32
CA HIS A 113 -9.11 -17.62 -11.66
C HIS A 113 -8.45 -18.58 -10.66
N VAL A 114 -7.43 -18.08 -9.96
CA VAL A 114 -6.74 -18.80 -8.89
C VAL A 114 -7.38 -18.41 -7.57
N HIS A 115 -7.62 -19.38 -6.69
CA HIS A 115 -8.12 -19.13 -5.33
C HIS A 115 -7.03 -19.52 -4.31
N PHE A 116 -6.72 -18.60 -3.40
CA PHE A 116 -5.73 -18.80 -2.34
C PHE A 116 -6.40 -19.17 -1.03
#